data_AF-A0A8J5R0J1-F1
#
_entry.id   AF-A0A8J5R0J1-F1
#
_cell.length_a   1.000
_cell.length_b   1.000
_cell.length_c   1.000
_cell.angle_alpha   90.00
_cell.angle_beta   90.00
_cell.angle_gamma   90.00
#
_symmetry.space_group_name_H-M   'P 1'
#
loop_
_entity.id
_entity.type
_entity.pdbx_description
1 polymer ?
#
loop_
_entity_poly.entity_id
_entity_poly.type
_entity_poly.pdbx_seq_one_letter_code
_entity_poly.pdbx_strand_id
1 'polypeptide(L)'
;MLHSFCFVPFRRGSDLFMMILSSFVSILYTGVNMSDSALKDLNVAQSGELEKNMDNSVKSCITKPVPIGNICLKKEENAPPTCPDAVTNGCEAGNVDVEYTDSENLTDLPDADASLSTLAARLDSKDWVMTCEALNNVRQLAIYHKEILQEHLESLVPLIVKSVKNPRSAVCKTALMTCADIFKAYGDLLVDSIDPLLVQLFLKASQDKRFVCEAAETALISMTSWITPSALLPKMQPYLKNKNPRIRAKASVCFSKSVPHFGVEGIKEYGLDKLVQIAATQLSDQLPESREAARKLALELQVFYEKFQASSSGEVDSTPDVQSDAESWEAFCQSKLSPLSAQAILRVTTTTKEGVAVGVTSTPKEGVTVGC
;
A
#
# COMPACT_ATOMS: atom_id res chain seq x y z
N MET A 1 -35.28 54.73 33.59
CA MET A 1 -36.16 54.06 32.61
C MET A 1 -35.30 53.06 31.85
N LEU A 2 -35.66 51.79 31.85
CA LEU A 2 -35.04 50.73 31.06
C LEU A 2 -36.18 50.01 30.32
N HIS A 3 -36.15 50.04 28.99
CA HIS A 3 -36.90 49.10 28.14
C HIS A 3 -35.90 48.00 27.76
N SER A 4 -36.09 46.74 28.15
CA SER A 4 -37.17 45.81 27.78
C SER A 4 -37.02 45.31 26.34
N PHE A 5 -36.49 44.10 26.21
CA PHE A 5 -36.74 43.19 25.09
C PHE A 5 -36.96 41.78 25.65
N CYS A 6 -38.12 41.20 25.34
CA CYS A 6 -38.52 39.89 25.84
C CYS A 6 -37.90 38.74 25.05
N PHE A 7 -37.67 37.64 25.76
CA PHE A 7 -37.24 36.35 25.22
C PHE A 7 -38.48 35.51 24.83
N VAL A 8 -38.56 35.01 23.60
CA VAL A 8 -39.55 33.98 23.19
C VAL A 8 -38.85 32.96 22.28
N PRO A 9 -38.96 31.65 22.53
CA PRO A 9 -38.24 30.62 21.78
C PRO A 9 -39.00 30.16 20.54
N PHE A 10 -38.28 29.86 19.44
CA PHE A 10 -38.87 29.26 18.25
C PHE A 10 -38.48 27.78 18.12
N ARG A 11 -39.42 26.87 18.40
CA ARG A 11 -39.32 25.43 18.09
C ARG A 11 -40.06 25.12 16.79
N ARG A 12 -39.35 24.66 15.75
CA ARG A 12 -39.74 23.56 14.83
C ARG A 12 -38.72 23.42 13.70
N GLY A 13 -38.22 22.21 13.45
CA GLY A 13 -37.29 21.94 12.34
C GLY A 13 -36.47 20.64 12.45
N SER A 14 -36.42 19.99 13.62
CA SER A 14 -35.57 18.81 13.89
C SER A 14 -36.00 17.54 13.15
N ASP A 15 -37.31 17.35 12.93
CA ASP A 15 -37.85 16.00 12.72
C ASP A 15 -37.74 15.54 11.25
N LEU A 16 -37.79 16.48 10.29
CA LEU A 16 -37.55 16.18 8.88
C LEU A 16 -36.05 15.98 8.58
N PHE A 17 -35.17 16.73 9.26
CA PHE A 17 -33.72 16.60 9.10
C PHE A 17 -33.23 15.24 9.62
N MET A 18 -33.74 14.79 10.77
CA MET A 18 -33.42 13.47 11.33
C MET A 18 -33.99 12.30 10.49
N MET A 19 -35.17 12.44 9.86
CA MET A 19 -35.69 11.41 8.96
C MET A 19 -34.86 11.26 7.67
N ILE A 20 -34.35 12.36 7.12
CA ILE A 20 -33.43 12.31 5.97
C ILE A 20 -32.12 11.64 6.39
N LEU A 21 -31.51 12.05 7.51
CA LEU A 21 -30.26 11.45 8.00
C LEU A 21 -30.41 9.95 8.29
N SER A 22 -31.52 9.54 8.93
CA SER A 22 -31.83 8.13 9.19
C SER A 22 -32.00 7.31 7.91
N SER A 23 -32.59 7.89 6.86
CA SER A 23 -32.75 7.24 5.56
C SER A 23 -31.40 7.03 4.86
N PHE A 24 -30.51 8.03 4.89
CA PHE A 24 -29.15 7.90 4.35
C PHE A 24 -28.28 6.90 5.11
N VAL A 25 -28.38 6.86 6.45
CA VAL A 25 -27.67 5.85 7.26
C VAL A 25 -28.19 4.43 7.01
N SER A 26 -29.50 4.24 6.79
CA SER A 26 -30.06 2.93 6.40
C SER A 26 -29.57 2.47 5.02
N ILE A 27 -29.42 3.38 4.05
CA ILE A 27 -28.88 3.05 2.71
C ILE A 27 -27.42 2.59 2.78
N LEU A 28 -26.63 3.12 3.72
CA LEU A 28 -25.26 2.66 3.98
C LEU A 28 -25.18 1.31 4.72
N TYR A 29 -26.24 0.89 5.42
CA TYR A 29 -26.30 -0.37 6.16
C TYR A 29 -26.96 -1.54 5.40
N THR A 30 -27.69 -1.27 4.32
CA THR A 30 -28.08 -2.32 3.36
C THR A 30 -26.91 -2.62 2.43
N GLY A 31 -26.26 -3.77 2.62
CA GLY A 31 -25.02 -4.13 1.93
C GLY A 31 -25.11 -3.97 0.41
N VAL A 32 -24.35 -3.00 -0.12
CA VAL A 32 -24.01 -2.92 -1.54
C VAL A 32 -23.13 -4.13 -1.87
N ASN A 33 -23.80 -5.19 -2.31
CA ASN A 33 -23.15 -6.37 -2.85
C ASN A 33 -22.46 -5.94 -4.16
N MET A 34 -21.15 -5.66 -4.11
CA MET A 34 -20.36 -5.40 -5.32
C MET A 34 -20.57 -6.58 -6.27
N SER A 35 -21.19 -6.31 -7.42
CA SER A 35 -21.61 -7.37 -8.33
C SER A 35 -20.41 -8.16 -8.85
N ASP A 36 -20.58 -9.48 -9.03
CA ASP A 36 -19.57 -10.41 -9.56
C ASP A 36 -18.94 -9.98 -10.91
N SER A 37 -19.53 -9.01 -11.61
CA SER A 37 -18.94 -8.34 -12.79
C SER A 37 -17.62 -7.64 -12.47
N ALA A 38 -17.53 -6.84 -11.40
CA ALA A 38 -16.29 -6.11 -11.07
C ALA A 38 -15.13 -7.07 -10.74
N LEU A 39 -15.44 -8.21 -10.10
CA LEU A 39 -14.47 -9.28 -9.87
C LEU A 39 -14.13 -10.06 -11.15
N LYS A 40 -15.02 -10.11 -12.15
CA LYS A 40 -14.73 -10.72 -13.47
C LYS A 40 -13.80 -9.84 -14.30
N ASP A 41 -14.02 -8.53 -14.33
CA ASP A 41 -13.16 -7.59 -15.10
C ASP A 41 -11.72 -7.60 -14.59
N LEU A 42 -11.53 -7.72 -13.26
CA LEU A 42 -10.22 -7.94 -12.64
C LEU A 42 -9.53 -9.25 -13.07
N ASN A 43 -10.28 -10.30 -13.40
CA ASN A 43 -9.73 -11.56 -13.89
C ASN A 43 -9.44 -11.51 -15.41
N VAL A 44 -10.28 -10.88 -16.22
CA VAL A 44 -10.08 -10.75 -17.68
C VAL A 44 -8.82 -9.92 -17.98
N ALA A 45 -8.55 -8.88 -17.20
CA ALA A 45 -7.32 -8.10 -17.30
C ALA A 45 -6.05 -8.93 -17.02
N GLN A 46 -6.10 -9.91 -16.09
CA GLN A 46 -4.96 -10.76 -15.76
C GLN A 46 -4.60 -11.73 -16.89
N SER A 47 -5.58 -12.29 -17.60
CA SER A 47 -5.32 -13.17 -18.76
C SER A 47 -4.62 -12.45 -19.92
N GLY A 48 -5.00 -11.20 -20.21
CA GLY A 48 -4.51 -10.47 -21.39
C GLY A 48 -3.06 -9.96 -21.31
N GLU A 49 -2.50 -9.75 -20.10
CA GLU A 49 -1.10 -9.35 -19.91
C GLU A 49 -0.12 -10.55 -19.83
N LEU A 50 -0.58 -11.72 -19.38
CA LEU A 50 0.27 -12.90 -19.17
C LEU A 50 0.59 -13.67 -20.45
N GLU A 51 -0.36 -13.80 -21.38
CA GLU A 51 -0.18 -14.61 -22.60
C GLU A 51 0.79 -14.00 -23.64
N LYS A 52 1.15 -12.70 -23.52
CA LYS A 52 1.99 -12.01 -24.51
C LYS A 52 3.50 -12.14 -24.31
N ASN A 53 3.97 -12.89 -23.31
CA ASN A 53 5.39 -12.95 -22.93
C ASN A 53 6.04 -14.34 -22.98
N MET A 54 5.42 -15.34 -23.63
CA MET A 54 6.02 -16.67 -23.85
C MET A 54 6.07 -17.06 -25.32
N ASP A 55 6.96 -16.40 -26.06
CA ASP A 55 7.54 -16.94 -27.29
C ASP A 55 9.03 -16.59 -27.36
N ASN A 56 9.90 -17.55 -27.02
CA ASN A 56 11.17 -17.78 -27.73
C ASN A 56 11.91 -19.05 -27.25
N SER A 57 11.90 -20.07 -28.14
CA SER A 57 12.95 -21.07 -28.36
C SER A 57 13.61 -21.74 -27.13
N VAL A 58 13.01 -22.82 -26.65
CA VAL A 58 13.73 -23.84 -25.87
C VAL A 58 14.69 -24.62 -26.78
N LYS A 59 16.00 -24.57 -26.49
CA LYS A 59 16.95 -25.63 -26.86
C LYS A 59 17.60 -26.18 -25.59
N SER A 60 17.43 -27.48 -25.37
CA SER A 60 17.95 -28.23 -24.23
C SER A 60 19.46 -28.47 -24.33
N CYS A 61 20.16 -28.51 -23.19
CA CYS A 61 21.03 -29.63 -22.83
C CYS A 61 21.53 -29.55 -21.37
N ILE A 62 21.68 -30.70 -20.72
CA ILE A 62 22.19 -30.86 -19.34
C ILE A 62 23.60 -31.46 -19.38
N THR A 63 24.60 -30.81 -18.77
CA THR A 63 25.61 -31.40 -17.83
C THR A 63 26.72 -30.39 -17.46
N LYS A 64 27.38 -30.59 -16.30
CA LYS A 64 28.60 -29.91 -15.79
C LYS A 64 29.83 -30.84 -16.02
N PRO A 65 31.12 -30.51 -15.70
CA PRO A 65 31.71 -29.29 -15.10
C PRO A 65 33.00 -28.74 -15.79
N VAL A 66 33.66 -27.76 -15.15
CA VAL A 66 34.90 -27.02 -15.54
C VAL A 66 36.18 -27.90 -15.52
N PRO A 67 37.29 -27.53 -16.22
CA PRO A 67 38.35 -26.74 -15.56
C PRO A 67 39.17 -25.73 -16.43
N ILE A 68 39.61 -24.64 -15.77
CA ILE A 68 40.86 -23.83 -15.85
C ILE A 68 41.77 -23.94 -17.10
N GLY A 69 42.16 -22.80 -17.71
CA GLY A 69 43.28 -22.74 -18.68
C GLY A 69 43.66 -21.37 -19.30
N ASN A 70 44.57 -20.63 -18.64
CA ASN A 70 45.61 -19.71 -19.15
C ASN A 70 45.40 -18.61 -20.24
N ILE A 71 45.57 -17.36 -19.78
CA ILE A 71 46.40 -16.23 -20.28
C ILE A 71 46.99 -16.23 -21.72
N CYS A 72 46.79 -15.11 -22.45
CA CYS A 72 47.82 -14.11 -22.86
C CYS A 72 47.96 -13.67 -24.35
N LEU A 73 48.35 -12.40 -24.50
CA LEU A 73 49.01 -11.69 -25.62
C LEU A 73 48.23 -11.22 -26.88
N LYS A 74 47.92 -9.91 -26.82
CA LYS A 74 47.98 -8.86 -27.87
C LYS A 74 48.67 -9.19 -29.22
N LYS A 75 48.12 -8.62 -30.30
CA LYS A 75 48.89 -7.73 -31.20
C LYS A 75 47.99 -6.68 -31.88
N GLU A 76 48.32 -5.40 -31.73
CA GLU A 76 47.84 -4.28 -32.56
C GLU A 76 48.74 -4.15 -33.80
N GLU A 77 48.24 -3.68 -34.95
CA GLU A 77 48.97 -2.69 -35.77
C GLU A 77 48.11 -1.94 -36.83
N ASN A 78 48.02 -0.61 -36.66
CA ASN A 78 47.94 0.52 -37.63
C ASN A 78 46.89 0.63 -38.77
N ALA A 79 46.50 1.90 -39.01
CA ALA A 79 45.67 2.48 -40.10
C ALA A 79 46.46 3.65 -40.75
N PRO A 80 45.91 4.67 -41.47
CA PRO A 80 44.64 4.88 -42.20
C PRO A 80 44.97 5.17 -43.71
N PRO A 81 44.49 6.21 -44.45
CA PRO A 81 43.21 6.94 -44.54
C PRO A 81 42.62 7.05 -45.99
N THR A 82 41.42 7.65 -46.14
CA THR A 82 41.02 8.71 -47.14
C THR A 82 39.50 8.70 -47.40
N CYS A 83 38.84 9.86 -47.29
CA CYS A 83 37.40 10.10 -47.59
C CYS A 83 37.26 10.81 -48.97
N PRO A 84 36.06 10.98 -49.60
CA PRO A 84 34.98 11.83 -49.06
C PRO A 84 33.51 11.44 -49.33
N ASP A 85 32.63 11.95 -48.46
CA ASP A 85 31.25 12.44 -48.65
C ASP A 85 30.23 11.74 -49.57
N ALA A 86 29.14 11.27 -48.95
CA ALA A 86 27.78 11.41 -49.48
C ALA A 86 26.75 11.58 -48.34
N VAL A 87 26.01 12.69 -48.37
CA VAL A 87 24.99 13.04 -47.37
C VAL A 87 23.83 12.04 -47.38
N THR A 88 23.46 11.49 -46.22
CA THR A 88 22.08 11.01 -45.97
C THR A 88 21.70 11.15 -44.50
N ASN A 89 20.45 11.53 -44.25
CA ASN A 89 19.90 11.78 -42.91
C ASN A 89 20.01 10.54 -42.00
N GLY A 90 20.66 10.72 -40.85
CA GLY A 90 20.58 9.82 -39.71
C GLY A 90 19.93 10.56 -38.54
N CYS A 91 18.65 10.32 -38.29
CA CYS A 91 17.99 10.83 -37.08
C CYS A 91 18.62 10.11 -35.88
N GLU A 92 19.46 10.78 -35.09
CA GLU A 92 19.88 10.24 -33.80
C GLU A 92 18.66 10.18 -32.88
N ALA A 93 18.03 9.00 -32.84
CA ALA A 93 17.17 8.59 -31.75
C ALA A 93 18.04 8.41 -30.50
N GLY A 94 18.51 9.53 -29.94
CA GLY A 94 19.21 9.56 -28.67
C GLY A 94 18.37 8.80 -27.66
N ASN A 95 19.00 7.85 -26.96
CA ASN A 95 18.33 7.07 -25.94
C ASN A 95 18.08 7.98 -24.73
N VAL A 96 16.98 8.74 -24.77
CA VAL A 96 16.55 9.61 -23.68
C VAL A 96 16.32 8.72 -22.46
N ASP A 97 17.27 8.77 -21.52
CA ASP A 97 17.09 8.16 -20.21
C ASP A 97 16.24 9.09 -19.35
N VAL A 98 15.45 8.52 -18.45
CA VAL A 98 14.62 9.30 -17.52
C VAL A 98 15.35 9.34 -16.20
N GLU A 99 15.76 10.52 -15.78
CA GLU A 99 16.23 10.74 -14.43
C GLU A 99 15.05 10.63 -13.45
N TYR A 100 15.24 9.87 -12.37
CA TYR A 100 14.22 9.67 -11.33
C TYR A 100 14.64 10.46 -10.09
N THR A 101 14.18 11.69 -9.98
CA THR A 101 14.40 12.55 -8.82
C THR A 101 13.46 12.15 -7.67
N ASP A 102 14.02 11.84 -6.50
CA ASP A 102 13.24 11.62 -5.28
C ASP A 102 12.51 12.90 -4.84
N SER A 103 11.40 12.76 -4.12
CA SER A 103 10.45 13.85 -3.91
C SER A 103 11.00 14.99 -3.04
N GLU A 104 11.90 14.68 -2.12
CA GLU A 104 12.68 15.63 -1.33
C GLU A 104 13.71 16.44 -2.15
N ASN A 105 14.05 15.98 -3.35
CA ASN A 105 15.03 16.60 -4.25
C ASN A 105 14.37 17.32 -5.44
N LEU A 106 13.03 17.30 -5.54
CA LEU A 106 12.30 18.11 -6.51
C LEU A 106 12.45 19.60 -6.16
N THR A 107 12.36 20.46 -7.17
CA THR A 107 12.31 21.91 -7.01
C THR A 107 10.98 22.45 -7.52
N ASP A 108 10.64 23.66 -7.11
CA ASP A 108 9.43 24.34 -7.57
C ASP A 108 9.45 24.62 -9.09
N LEU A 109 8.26 24.81 -9.66
CA LEU A 109 8.04 25.19 -11.05
C LEU A 109 8.18 26.72 -11.22
N PRO A 110 8.80 27.20 -12.31
CA PRO A 110 8.94 28.64 -12.56
C PRO A 110 7.61 29.31 -12.93
N ASP A 111 6.64 28.55 -13.45
CA ASP A 111 5.29 29.00 -13.78
C ASP A 111 4.33 27.82 -13.55
N ALA A 112 3.63 27.85 -12.42
CA ALA A 112 2.69 26.81 -12.01
C ALA A 112 1.41 26.83 -12.86
N ASP A 113 0.87 28.01 -13.15
CA ASP A 113 -0.38 28.19 -13.90
C ASP A 113 -0.24 27.73 -15.36
N ALA A 114 0.84 28.12 -16.05
CA ALA A 114 1.11 27.65 -17.40
C ALA A 114 1.34 26.12 -17.43
N SER A 115 2.06 25.59 -16.43
CA SER A 115 2.28 24.14 -16.30
C SER A 115 0.97 23.37 -16.10
N LEU A 116 0.10 23.87 -15.23
CA LEU A 116 -1.22 23.30 -14.94
C LEU A 116 -2.16 23.34 -16.15
N SER A 117 -2.22 24.49 -16.84
CA SER A 117 -3.13 24.71 -17.99
C SER A 117 -2.93 23.72 -19.14
N THR A 118 -1.71 23.17 -19.29
CA THR A 118 -1.35 22.19 -20.31
C THR A 118 -1.26 20.75 -19.78
N LEU A 119 -1.38 20.54 -18.48
CA LEU A 119 -1.00 19.31 -17.77
C LEU A 119 -1.79 18.09 -18.24
N ALA A 120 -3.11 18.20 -18.34
CA ALA A 120 -3.98 17.10 -18.77
C ALA A 120 -3.66 16.65 -20.21
N ALA A 121 -3.41 17.59 -21.12
CA ALA A 121 -3.05 17.29 -22.51
C ALA A 121 -1.68 16.60 -22.62
N ARG A 122 -0.70 17.03 -21.81
CA ARG A 122 0.64 16.42 -21.77
C ARG A 122 0.63 15.02 -21.13
N LEU A 123 -0.20 14.79 -20.12
CA LEU A 123 -0.44 13.46 -19.54
C LEU A 123 -1.17 12.50 -20.50
N ASP A 124 -2.09 13.01 -21.33
CA ASP A 124 -2.78 12.19 -22.33
C ASP A 124 -1.94 11.92 -23.60
N SER A 125 -0.79 12.60 -23.74
CA SER A 125 0.10 12.52 -24.90
C SER A 125 0.51 11.09 -25.29
N LYS A 126 0.82 10.92 -26.58
CA LYS A 126 1.46 9.71 -27.13
C LYS A 126 2.98 9.76 -27.00
N ASP A 127 3.55 10.95 -26.82
CA ASP A 127 4.96 11.10 -26.50
C ASP A 127 5.18 10.76 -25.02
N TRP A 128 5.87 9.65 -24.81
CA TRP A 128 6.15 9.11 -23.49
C TRP A 128 7.14 9.98 -22.69
N VAL A 129 7.99 10.79 -23.35
CA VAL A 129 8.90 11.73 -22.67
C VAL A 129 8.06 12.85 -22.07
N MET A 130 7.23 13.49 -22.88
CA MET A 130 6.25 14.49 -22.46
C MET A 130 5.32 13.97 -21.35
N THR A 131 4.90 12.69 -21.38
CA THR A 131 4.14 12.08 -20.28
C THR A 131 4.96 12.01 -18.99
N CYS A 132 6.24 11.59 -19.04
CA CYS A 132 7.12 11.57 -17.88
C CYS A 132 7.36 12.97 -17.28
N GLU A 133 7.59 13.97 -18.13
CA GLU A 133 7.71 15.37 -17.69
C GLU A 133 6.43 15.86 -17.00
N ALA A 134 5.27 15.61 -17.62
CA ALA A 134 3.97 16.02 -17.06
C ALA A 134 3.70 15.33 -15.72
N LEU A 135 4.04 14.06 -15.56
CA LEU A 135 3.97 13.35 -14.28
C LEU A 135 4.90 13.97 -13.23
N ASN A 136 6.14 14.33 -13.59
CA ASN A 136 7.02 15.08 -12.69
C ASN A 136 6.45 16.47 -12.34
N ASN A 137 5.77 17.15 -13.26
CA ASN A 137 5.08 18.41 -12.95
C ASN A 137 3.88 18.19 -12.00
N VAL A 138 3.12 17.08 -12.11
CA VAL A 138 2.13 16.71 -11.08
C VAL A 138 2.79 16.56 -9.71
N ARG A 139 3.96 15.91 -9.63
CA ARG A 139 4.71 15.75 -8.36
C ARG A 139 5.14 17.09 -7.76
N GLN A 140 5.71 17.98 -8.58
CA GLN A 140 6.11 19.33 -8.15
C GLN A 140 4.91 20.15 -7.69
N LEU A 141 3.82 20.16 -8.45
CA LEU A 141 2.57 20.84 -8.08
C LEU A 141 1.97 20.28 -6.78
N ALA A 142 2.00 18.96 -6.56
CA ALA A 142 1.51 18.35 -5.33
C ALA A 142 2.33 18.73 -4.07
N ILE A 143 3.60 19.12 -4.24
CA ILE A 143 4.50 19.52 -3.15
C ILE A 143 4.45 21.04 -2.90
N TYR A 144 4.44 21.86 -3.95
CA TYR A 144 4.59 23.32 -3.86
C TYR A 144 3.30 24.12 -4.10
N HIS A 145 2.34 23.57 -4.86
CA HIS A 145 1.11 24.25 -5.30
C HIS A 145 -0.12 23.38 -5.03
N LYS A 146 -0.16 22.77 -3.84
CA LYS A 146 -1.10 21.71 -3.48
C LYS A 146 -2.56 22.12 -3.73
N GLU A 147 -2.93 23.31 -3.30
CA GLU A 147 -4.29 23.86 -3.36
C GLU A 147 -4.76 23.99 -4.81
N ILE A 148 -3.90 24.53 -5.69
CA ILE A 148 -4.17 24.73 -7.12
C ILE A 148 -4.36 23.37 -7.81
N LEU A 149 -3.48 22.40 -7.56
CA LEU A 149 -3.60 21.07 -8.16
C LEU A 149 -4.81 20.29 -7.61
N GLN A 150 -5.24 20.57 -6.37
CA GLN A 150 -6.38 19.89 -5.73
C GLN A 150 -7.66 20.05 -6.56
N GLU A 151 -7.91 21.24 -7.10
CA GLU A 151 -9.11 21.55 -7.92
C GLU A 151 -9.19 20.72 -9.21
N HIS A 152 -8.06 20.14 -9.65
CA HIS A 152 -7.99 19.35 -10.89
C HIS A 152 -7.86 17.85 -10.68
N LEU A 153 -7.71 17.36 -9.44
CA LEU A 153 -7.42 15.94 -9.14
C LEU A 153 -8.41 14.96 -9.78
N GLU A 154 -9.71 15.24 -9.75
CA GLU A 154 -10.74 14.39 -10.34
C GLU A 154 -10.48 14.13 -11.84
N SER A 155 -10.02 15.15 -12.57
CA SER A 155 -9.68 15.05 -14.00
C SER A 155 -8.33 14.39 -14.25
N LEU A 156 -7.38 14.49 -13.32
CA LEU A 156 -6.00 14.04 -13.48
C LEU A 156 -5.79 12.59 -13.03
N VAL A 157 -6.50 12.12 -11.99
CA VAL A 157 -6.38 10.73 -11.50
C VAL A 157 -6.60 9.68 -12.61
N PRO A 158 -7.60 9.79 -13.51
CA PRO A 158 -7.74 8.86 -14.64
C PRO A 158 -6.53 8.83 -15.59
N LEU A 159 -5.86 9.98 -15.80
CA LEU A 159 -4.67 10.10 -16.65
C LEU A 159 -3.41 9.54 -15.95
N ILE A 160 -3.32 9.67 -14.62
CA ILE A 160 -2.29 9.01 -13.81
C ILE A 160 -2.51 7.50 -13.85
N VAL A 161 -3.74 6.99 -13.71
CA VAL A 161 -4.08 5.56 -13.86
C VAL A 161 -3.72 5.04 -15.26
N LYS A 162 -3.99 5.80 -16.33
CA LYS A 162 -3.54 5.48 -17.70
C LYS A 162 -2.01 5.35 -17.76
N SER A 163 -1.29 6.22 -17.07
CA SER A 163 0.18 6.21 -17.02
C SER A 163 0.76 5.05 -16.20
N VAL A 164 0.14 4.66 -15.07
CA VAL A 164 0.53 3.45 -14.31
C VAL A 164 0.32 2.18 -15.14
N LYS A 165 -0.70 2.16 -16.01
CA LYS A 165 -0.96 1.06 -16.96
C LYS A 165 -0.02 1.02 -18.16
N ASN A 166 0.85 2.03 -18.35
CA ASN A 166 1.70 2.11 -19.53
C ASN A 166 2.76 0.98 -19.54
N PRO A 167 2.95 0.25 -20.67
CA PRO A 167 3.93 -0.84 -20.74
C PRO A 167 5.39 -0.34 -20.68
N ARG A 168 5.66 0.93 -20.98
CA ARG A 168 7.00 1.52 -20.83
C ARG A 168 7.28 1.76 -19.35
N SER A 169 8.27 1.06 -18.81
CA SER A 169 8.58 1.15 -17.37
C SER A 169 9.03 2.52 -16.88
N ALA A 170 9.51 3.39 -17.77
CA ALA A 170 9.79 4.78 -17.41
C ALA A 170 8.50 5.53 -17.02
N VAL A 171 7.51 5.56 -17.92
CA VAL A 171 6.19 6.17 -17.65
C VAL A 171 5.52 5.51 -16.45
N CYS A 172 5.53 4.16 -16.39
CA CYS A 172 4.93 3.43 -15.27
C CYS A 172 5.60 3.77 -13.93
N LYS A 173 6.93 3.80 -13.84
CA LYS A 173 7.63 4.15 -12.60
C LYS A 173 7.37 5.61 -12.22
N THR A 174 7.47 6.56 -13.15
CA THR A 174 7.21 7.98 -12.86
C THR A 174 5.77 8.19 -12.38
N ALA A 175 4.80 7.44 -12.94
CA ALA A 175 3.41 7.46 -12.49
C ALA A 175 3.23 6.85 -11.08
N LEU A 176 3.99 5.80 -10.73
CA LEU A 176 3.98 5.23 -9.37
C LEU A 176 4.62 6.19 -8.35
N MET A 177 5.72 6.87 -8.70
CA MET A 177 6.28 7.96 -7.88
C MET A 177 5.26 9.10 -7.71
N THR A 178 4.54 9.45 -8.78
CA THR A 178 3.43 10.40 -8.73
C THR A 178 2.31 9.95 -7.79
N CYS A 179 1.96 8.66 -7.79
CA CYS A 179 0.99 8.10 -6.82
C CYS A 179 1.45 8.30 -5.38
N ALA A 180 2.74 8.05 -5.09
CA ALA A 180 3.29 8.24 -3.74
C ALA A 180 3.17 9.71 -3.27
N ASP A 181 3.43 10.67 -4.15
CA ASP A 181 3.36 12.10 -3.84
C ASP A 181 1.92 12.61 -3.69
N ILE A 182 0.99 12.20 -4.57
CA ILE A 182 -0.43 12.61 -4.41
C ILE A 182 -1.06 12.01 -3.16
N PHE A 183 -0.72 10.77 -2.77
CA PHE A 183 -1.19 10.22 -1.50
C PHE A 183 -0.67 11.03 -0.30
N LYS A 184 0.60 11.42 -0.32
CA LYS A 184 1.21 12.26 0.71
C LYS A 184 0.62 13.66 0.76
N ALA A 185 0.31 14.25 -0.39
CA ALA A 185 -0.27 15.59 -0.46
C ALA A 185 -1.75 15.62 -0.03
N TYR A 186 -2.55 14.66 -0.50
CA TYR A 186 -4.02 14.77 -0.47
C TYR A 186 -4.73 13.78 0.47
N GLY A 187 -4.10 12.66 0.83
CA GLY A 187 -4.63 11.70 1.81
C GLY A 187 -6.08 11.29 1.52
N ASP A 188 -6.96 11.51 2.50
CA ASP A 188 -8.38 11.16 2.44
C ASP A 188 -9.16 11.80 1.28
N LEU A 189 -8.69 12.94 0.74
CA LEU A 189 -9.33 13.59 -0.42
C LEU A 189 -9.31 12.72 -1.68
N LEU A 190 -8.46 11.68 -1.73
CA LEU A 190 -8.40 10.74 -2.86
C LEU A 190 -9.31 9.53 -2.71
N VAL A 191 -9.92 9.28 -1.55
CA VAL A 191 -10.66 8.03 -1.21
C VAL A 191 -11.74 7.67 -2.23
N ASP A 192 -12.49 8.64 -2.73
CA ASP A 192 -13.58 8.39 -3.70
C ASP A 192 -13.05 8.04 -5.10
N SER A 193 -11.81 8.41 -5.41
CA SER A 193 -11.14 8.17 -6.70
C SER A 193 -10.06 7.08 -6.65
N ILE A 194 -9.83 6.46 -5.49
CA ILE A 194 -8.66 5.58 -5.28
C ILE A 194 -8.80 4.18 -5.88
N ASP A 195 -10.02 3.68 -6.11
CA ASP A 195 -10.22 2.27 -6.49
C ASP A 195 -9.48 1.87 -7.80
N PRO A 196 -9.49 2.67 -8.88
CA PRO A 196 -8.68 2.38 -10.07
C PRO A 196 -7.16 2.39 -9.80
N LEU A 197 -6.69 3.23 -8.86
CA LEU A 197 -5.29 3.26 -8.43
C LEU A 197 -4.94 2.00 -7.62
N LEU A 198 -5.76 1.61 -6.64
CA LEU A 198 -5.57 0.39 -5.83
C LEU A 198 -5.40 -0.86 -6.71
N VAL A 199 -6.25 -1.03 -7.72
CA VAL A 199 -6.13 -2.14 -8.69
C VAL A 199 -4.74 -2.16 -9.32
N GLN A 200 -4.27 -1.01 -9.82
CA GLN A 200 -2.99 -0.95 -10.50
C GLN A 200 -1.79 -1.06 -9.56
N LEU A 201 -1.86 -0.45 -8.37
CA LEU A 201 -0.81 -0.51 -7.37
C LEU A 201 -0.56 -1.95 -6.91
N PHE A 202 -1.60 -2.71 -6.57
CA PHE A 202 -1.41 -4.11 -6.18
C PHE A 202 -0.95 -4.99 -7.36
N LEU A 203 -1.41 -4.74 -8.59
CA LEU A 203 -0.90 -5.44 -9.77
C LEU A 203 0.59 -5.15 -9.99
N LYS A 204 1.01 -3.88 -9.96
CA LYS A 204 2.41 -3.49 -10.20
C LYS A 204 3.34 -3.84 -9.03
N ALA A 205 2.85 -3.92 -7.79
CA ALA A 205 3.60 -4.48 -6.65
C ALA A 205 3.64 -6.02 -6.63
N SER A 206 2.86 -6.70 -7.48
CA SER A 206 2.82 -8.18 -7.54
C SER A 206 3.68 -8.79 -8.66
N GLN A 207 4.40 -7.98 -9.43
CA GLN A 207 5.21 -8.42 -10.57
C GLN A 207 6.68 -8.67 -10.19
N ASP A 208 7.40 -9.45 -11.00
CA ASP A 208 8.82 -9.76 -10.77
C ASP A 208 9.81 -8.66 -11.26
N LYS A 209 9.32 -7.64 -11.98
CA LYS A 209 10.14 -6.49 -12.41
C LYS A 209 10.43 -5.54 -11.24
N ARG A 210 11.45 -5.89 -10.46
CA ARG A 210 11.97 -5.19 -9.27
C ARG A 210 11.81 -3.66 -9.30
N PHE A 211 12.37 -3.00 -10.32
CA PHE A 211 12.35 -1.54 -10.49
C PHE A 211 10.96 -0.88 -10.50
N VAL A 212 9.93 -1.59 -10.98
CA VAL A 212 8.54 -1.11 -10.99
C VAL A 212 7.80 -1.57 -9.73
N CYS A 213 8.13 -2.77 -9.23
CA CYS A 213 7.60 -3.31 -7.98
C CYS A 213 7.96 -2.43 -6.77
N GLU A 214 9.24 -2.06 -6.60
CA GLU A 214 9.72 -1.21 -5.50
C GLU A 214 9.06 0.19 -5.50
N ALA A 215 8.81 0.77 -6.69
CA ALA A 215 8.08 2.02 -6.82
C ALA A 215 6.59 1.89 -6.45
N ALA A 216 5.95 0.77 -6.79
CA ALA A 216 4.58 0.48 -6.41
C ALA A 216 4.44 0.20 -4.90
N GLU A 217 5.41 -0.48 -4.29
CA GLU A 217 5.47 -0.67 -2.84
C GLU A 217 5.67 0.65 -2.10
N THR A 218 6.51 1.56 -2.62
CA THR A 218 6.68 2.91 -2.06
C THR A 218 5.37 3.72 -2.11
N ALA A 219 4.65 3.65 -3.22
CA ALA A 219 3.33 4.28 -3.35
C ALA A 219 2.29 3.68 -2.40
N LEU A 220 2.26 2.34 -2.24
CA LEU A 220 1.40 1.66 -1.27
C LEU A 220 1.76 2.04 0.17
N ILE A 221 3.04 2.19 0.51
CA ILE A 221 3.49 2.65 1.83
C ILE A 221 2.96 4.07 2.09
N SER A 222 3.17 5.00 1.15
CA SER A 222 2.66 6.37 1.24
C SER A 222 1.14 6.38 1.47
N MET A 223 0.39 5.62 0.66
CA MET A 223 -1.05 5.44 0.83
C MET A 223 -1.46 5.00 2.26
N THR A 224 -0.79 3.99 2.82
CA THR A 224 -1.06 3.51 4.19
C THR A 224 -0.61 4.45 5.30
N SER A 225 0.20 5.48 4.98
CA SER A 225 0.68 6.49 5.94
C SER A 225 -0.15 7.77 5.93
N TRP A 226 -0.86 8.07 4.84
CA TRP A 226 -1.54 9.37 4.62
C TRP A 226 -3.05 9.28 4.40
N ILE A 227 -3.61 8.08 4.23
CA ILE A 227 -5.06 7.85 4.16
C ILE A 227 -5.54 7.19 5.45
N THR A 228 -6.60 7.72 6.04
CA THR A 228 -7.17 7.25 7.30
C THR A 228 -7.65 5.79 7.16
N PRO A 229 -7.28 4.88 8.08
CA PRO A 229 -7.59 3.45 7.94
C PRO A 229 -9.09 3.12 7.85
N SER A 230 -9.97 3.91 8.46
CA SER A 230 -11.42 3.71 8.38
C SER A 230 -11.95 3.84 6.95
N ALA A 231 -11.39 4.76 6.16
CA ALA A 231 -11.70 4.94 4.75
C ALA A 231 -10.96 3.92 3.87
N LEU A 232 -9.69 3.64 4.16
CA LEU A 232 -8.84 2.78 3.32
C LEU A 232 -9.17 1.29 3.44
N LEU A 233 -9.36 0.76 4.66
CA LEU A 233 -9.48 -0.69 4.86
C LEU A 233 -10.68 -1.34 4.16
N PRO A 234 -11.89 -0.74 4.11
CA PRO A 234 -13.01 -1.28 3.33
C PRO A 234 -12.66 -1.47 1.84
N LYS A 235 -11.96 -0.48 1.24
CA LYS A 235 -11.49 -0.54 -0.15
C LYS A 235 -10.46 -1.66 -0.37
N MET A 236 -9.69 -2.02 0.67
CA MET A 236 -8.68 -3.07 0.62
C MET A 236 -9.23 -4.50 0.78
N GLN A 237 -10.40 -4.69 1.40
CA GLN A 237 -10.95 -6.03 1.68
C GLN A 237 -11.07 -6.96 0.44
N PRO A 238 -11.46 -6.50 -0.76
CA PRO A 238 -11.51 -7.36 -1.95
C PRO A 238 -10.16 -7.97 -2.32
N TYR A 239 -9.05 -7.26 -2.09
CA TYR A 239 -7.70 -7.70 -2.46
C TYR A 239 -7.15 -8.78 -1.52
N LEU A 240 -7.57 -8.77 -0.24
CA LEU A 240 -7.26 -9.84 0.73
C LEU A 240 -7.85 -11.21 0.33
N LYS A 241 -8.87 -11.23 -0.55
CA LYS A 241 -9.53 -12.42 -1.07
C LYS A 241 -9.27 -12.64 -2.57
N ASN A 242 -8.31 -11.92 -3.16
CA ASN A 242 -8.00 -12.02 -4.59
C ASN A 242 -7.52 -13.42 -4.98
N LYS A 243 -7.83 -13.88 -6.20
CA LYS A 243 -7.35 -15.19 -6.69
C LYS A 243 -5.83 -15.23 -6.82
N ASN A 244 -5.20 -14.11 -7.22
CA ASN A 244 -3.75 -14.01 -7.31
C ASN A 244 -3.13 -13.90 -5.90
N PRO A 245 -2.29 -14.85 -5.48
CA PRO A 245 -1.72 -14.86 -4.13
C PRO A 245 -0.74 -13.71 -3.87
N ARG A 246 -0.04 -13.23 -4.89
CA ARG A 246 0.89 -12.10 -4.75
C ARG A 246 0.12 -10.82 -4.40
N ILE A 247 -1.05 -10.61 -5.02
CA ILE A 247 -1.97 -9.51 -4.67
C ILE A 247 -2.46 -9.66 -3.22
N ARG A 248 -2.87 -10.87 -2.79
CA ARG A 248 -3.27 -11.09 -1.39
C ARG A 248 -2.16 -10.75 -0.40
N ALA A 249 -0.91 -11.14 -0.70
CA ALA A 249 0.23 -10.81 0.15
C ALA A 249 0.48 -9.30 0.26
N LYS A 250 0.53 -8.56 -0.86
CA LYS A 250 0.70 -7.10 -0.84
C LYS A 250 -0.46 -6.39 -0.13
N ALA A 251 -1.70 -6.85 -0.34
CA ALA A 251 -2.87 -6.36 0.39
C ALA A 251 -2.78 -6.63 1.89
N SER A 252 -2.38 -7.84 2.30
CA SER A 252 -2.21 -8.24 3.71
C SER A 252 -1.14 -7.39 4.42
N VAL A 253 0.00 -7.16 3.78
CA VAL A 253 1.07 -6.26 4.29
C VAL A 253 0.54 -4.85 4.49
N CYS A 254 -0.15 -4.28 3.50
CA CYS A 254 -0.67 -2.92 3.59
C CYS A 254 -1.81 -2.81 4.64
N PHE A 255 -2.64 -3.85 4.77
CA PHE A 255 -3.74 -3.89 5.73
C PHE A 255 -3.19 -3.92 7.16
N SER A 256 -2.24 -4.82 7.44
CA SER A 256 -1.53 -4.88 8.72
C SER A 256 -0.86 -3.55 9.07
N LYS A 257 -0.15 -2.90 8.13
CA LYS A 257 0.47 -1.58 8.36
C LYS A 257 -0.53 -0.47 8.67
N SER A 258 -1.76 -0.54 8.16
CA SER A 258 -2.77 0.50 8.36
C SER A 258 -3.43 0.41 9.74
N VAL A 259 -3.62 -0.79 10.29
CA VAL A 259 -4.38 -1.00 11.54
C VAL A 259 -3.83 -0.24 12.76
N PRO A 260 -2.52 -0.15 13.02
CA PRO A 260 -1.98 0.67 14.11
C PRO A 260 -2.38 2.15 14.07
N HIS A 261 -2.67 2.70 12.88
CA HIS A 261 -3.04 4.10 12.71
C HIS A 261 -4.52 4.40 13.05
N PHE A 262 -5.34 3.39 13.38
CA PHE A 262 -6.71 3.60 13.87
C PHE A 262 -6.80 4.27 15.25
N GLY A 263 -5.74 4.17 16.06
CA GLY A 263 -5.85 4.43 17.50
C GLY A 263 -6.78 3.44 18.20
N VAL A 264 -7.19 3.77 19.43
CA VAL A 264 -8.01 2.88 20.26
C VAL A 264 -9.47 2.89 19.83
N GLU A 265 -9.96 4.05 19.44
CA GLU A 265 -11.34 4.31 19.05
C GLU A 265 -11.65 3.67 17.69
N GLY A 266 -10.76 3.83 16.69
CA GLY A 266 -10.95 3.27 15.36
C GLY A 266 -10.96 1.75 15.32
N ILE A 267 -10.18 1.07 16.17
CA ILE A 267 -10.21 -0.40 16.28
C ILE A 267 -11.55 -0.88 16.86
N LYS A 268 -12.12 -0.16 17.84
CA LYS A 268 -13.45 -0.45 18.39
C LYS A 268 -14.55 -0.26 17.34
N GLU A 269 -14.52 0.85 16.61
CA GLU A 269 -15.51 1.19 15.58
C GLU A 269 -15.48 0.21 14.40
N TYR A 270 -14.28 -0.08 13.88
CA TYR A 270 -14.12 -1.03 12.78
C TYR A 270 -14.53 -2.46 13.19
N GLY A 271 -14.22 -2.86 14.44
CA GLY A 271 -14.54 -4.15 15.02
C GLY A 271 -13.30 -5.04 15.15
N LEU A 272 -12.85 -5.25 16.38
CA LEU A 272 -11.73 -6.13 16.72
C LEU A 272 -11.96 -7.57 16.24
N ASP A 273 -13.19 -8.05 16.32
CA ASP A 273 -13.63 -9.35 15.82
C ASP A 273 -13.35 -9.52 14.32
N LYS A 274 -13.68 -8.50 13.50
CA LYS A 274 -13.41 -8.50 12.05
C LYS A 274 -11.91 -8.49 11.76
N LEU A 275 -11.13 -7.71 12.51
CA LEU A 275 -9.67 -7.63 12.35
C LEU A 275 -9.00 -8.98 12.69
N VAL A 276 -9.45 -9.63 13.76
CA VAL A 276 -8.97 -10.96 14.18
C VAL A 276 -9.39 -12.05 13.19
N GLN A 277 -10.61 -11.99 12.62
CA GLN A 277 -11.03 -12.88 11.53
C GLN A 277 -10.20 -12.70 10.25
N ILE A 278 -9.85 -11.46 9.90
CA ILE A 278 -8.97 -11.17 8.75
C ILE A 278 -7.56 -11.72 9.02
N ALA A 279 -6.98 -11.46 10.19
CA ALA A 279 -5.67 -12.01 10.58
C ALA A 279 -5.67 -13.55 10.51
N ALA A 280 -6.68 -14.21 11.08
CA ALA A 280 -6.78 -15.67 11.07
C ALA A 280 -6.90 -16.26 9.65
N THR A 281 -7.60 -15.55 8.77
CA THR A 281 -7.71 -15.92 7.34
C THR A 281 -6.36 -15.81 6.64
N GLN A 282 -5.64 -14.68 6.81
CA GLN A 282 -4.36 -14.44 6.16
C GLN A 282 -3.21 -15.29 6.74
N LEU A 283 -3.28 -15.74 8.00
CA LEU A 283 -2.35 -16.72 8.58
C LEU A 283 -2.33 -18.07 7.85
N SER A 284 -3.40 -18.39 7.12
CA SER A 284 -3.54 -19.61 6.30
C SER A 284 -3.17 -19.41 4.83
N ASP A 285 -2.70 -18.22 4.44
CA ASP A 285 -2.37 -17.93 3.03
C ASP A 285 -1.11 -18.68 2.55
N GLN A 286 -1.07 -18.98 1.25
CA GLN A 286 0.04 -19.71 0.64
C GLN A 286 1.38 -18.95 0.68
N LEU A 287 1.38 -17.60 0.60
CA LEU A 287 2.64 -16.84 0.60
C LEU A 287 3.12 -16.52 2.02
N PRO A 288 4.43 -16.67 2.29
CA PRO A 288 5.00 -16.36 3.61
C PRO A 288 4.85 -14.88 3.98
N GLU A 289 4.86 -13.98 2.99
CA GLU A 289 4.66 -12.54 3.16
C GLU A 289 3.28 -12.20 3.75
N SER A 290 2.20 -12.79 3.21
CA SER A 290 0.85 -12.59 3.76
C SER A 290 0.75 -13.11 5.20
N ARG A 291 1.30 -14.31 5.43
CA ARG A 291 1.30 -14.93 6.77
C ARG A 291 2.13 -14.15 7.79
N GLU A 292 3.20 -13.48 7.37
CA GLU A 292 4.02 -12.64 8.24
C GLU A 292 3.32 -11.33 8.61
N ALA A 293 2.65 -10.67 7.65
CA ALA A 293 1.78 -9.54 7.95
C ALA A 293 0.65 -9.92 8.91
N ALA A 294 0.03 -11.08 8.68
CA ALA A 294 -1.04 -11.61 9.54
C ALA A 294 -0.55 -11.93 10.96
N ARG A 295 0.70 -12.40 11.13
CA ARG A 295 1.31 -12.61 12.46
C ARG A 295 1.48 -11.30 13.22
N LYS A 296 2.01 -10.26 12.56
CA LYS A 296 2.21 -8.93 13.15
C LYS A 296 0.88 -8.33 13.59
N LEU A 297 -0.11 -8.34 12.71
CA LEU A 297 -1.47 -7.91 13.02
C LEU A 297 -2.05 -8.68 14.22
N ALA A 298 -1.94 -10.00 14.28
CA ALA A 298 -2.46 -10.79 15.41
C ALA A 298 -1.82 -10.40 16.76
N LEU A 299 -0.50 -10.12 16.78
CA LEU A 299 0.21 -9.64 17.97
C LEU A 299 -0.21 -8.22 18.37
N GLU A 300 -0.36 -7.31 17.42
CA GLU A 300 -0.84 -5.94 17.66
C GLU A 300 -2.26 -5.94 18.25
N LEU A 301 -3.16 -6.77 17.71
CA LEU A 301 -4.54 -6.90 18.19
C LEU A 301 -4.62 -7.53 19.59
N GLN A 302 -3.74 -8.46 19.93
CA GLN A 302 -3.62 -9.00 21.30
C GLN A 302 -3.17 -7.91 22.28
N VAL A 303 -2.10 -7.19 21.96
CA VAL A 303 -1.58 -6.10 22.81
C VAL A 303 -2.62 -4.99 22.98
N PHE A 304 -3.39 -4.71 21.93
CA PHE A 304 -4.54 -3.82 22.00
C PHE A 304 -5.63 -4.33 22.96
N TYR A 305 -6.03 -5.60 22.83
CA TYR A 305 -7.06 -6.21 23.66
C TYR A 305 -6.68 -6.22 25.15
N GLU A 306 -5.47 -6.64 25.48
CA GLU A 306 -4.96 -6.66 26.87
C GLU A 306 -4.98 -5.25 27.49
N LYS A 307 -4.58 -4.21 26.73
CA LYS A 307 -4.66 -2.80 27.16
C LYS A 307 -6.09 -2.30 27.33
N PHE A 308 -7.00 -2.69 26.43
CA PHE A 308 -8.40 -2.25 26.50
C PHE A 308 -9.11 -2.84 27.73
N GLN A 309 -8.93 -4.14 27.99
CA GLN A 309 -9.48 -4.79 29.19
C GLN A 309 -8.96 -4.13 30.47
N ALA A 310 -7.64 -3.89 30.58
CA ALA A 310 -7.03 -3.21 31.73
C ALA A 310 -7.53 -1.77 31.94
N SER A 311 -7.94 -1.08 30.87
CA SER A 311 -8.50 0.28 30.96
C SER A 311 -9.95 0.25 31.44
N SER A 312 -10.71 -0.80 31.11
CA SER A 312 -12.12 -0.95 31.52
C SER A 312 -12.28 -1.29 33.01
N SER A 313 -11.28 -1.91 33.64
CA SER A 313 -11.30 -2.26 35.06
C SER A 313 -10.84 -1.14 36.01
N GLY A 314 -10.51 0.05 35.49
CA GLY A 314 -9.98 1.18 36.27
C GLY A 314 -11.02 2.12 36.90
N GLU A 315 -12.29 2.06 36.50
CA GLU A 315 -13.36 2.95 36.97
C GLU A 315 -14.36 2.22 37.88
N VAL A 316 -13.95 1.85 39.09
CA VAL A 316 -14.88 1.43 40.15
C VAL A 316 -14.56 2.17 41.46
N ASP A 317 -15.39 3.16 41.78
CA ASP A 317 -15.47 3.72 43.12
C ASP A 317 -16.10 2.69 44.10
N SER A 318 -15.80 2.88 45.37
CA SER A 318 -15.76 1.90 46.45
C SER A 318 -17.07 1.10 46.69
N THR A 319 -17.27 -0.02 45.99
CA THR A 319 -18.25 -1.07 46.38
C THR A 319 -17.71 -2.49 46.15
N PRO A 320 -17.65 -3.35 47.18
CA PRO A 320 -17.13 -4.71 47.06
C PRO A 320 -18.24 -5.74 46.80
N ASP A 321 -18.63 -5.94 45.53
CA ASP A 321 -19.11 -7.24 44.99
C ASP A 321 -19.57 -7.11 43.52
N VAL A 322 -18.63 -6.87 42.60
CA VAL A 322 -18.75 -7.33 41.20
C VAL A 322 -17.37 -7.80 40.75
N GLN A 323 -17.18 -9.09 40.53
CA GLN A 323 -16.01 -9.57 39.82
C GLN A 323 -16.07 -9.07 38.37
N SER A 324 -15.10 -8.23 38.00
CA SER A 324 -14.86 -7.85 36.62
C SER A 324 -14.37 -9.07 35.83
N ASP A 325 -15.31 -9.84 35.28
CA ASP A 325 -15.05 -10.96 34.36
C ASP A 325 -14.49 -10.45 33.02
N ALA A 326 -13.23 -9.99 33.05
CA ALA A 326 -12.49 -9.63 31.86
C ALA A 326 -12.23 -10.90 31.03
N GLU A 327 -13.05 -11.11 29.99
CA GLU A 327 -12.89 -12.21 29.02
C GLU A 327 -11.41 -12.29 28.58
N SER A 328 -10.81 -13.48 28.70
CA SER A 328 -9.41 -13.67 28.30
C SER A 328 -9.25 -13.59 26.78
N TRP A 329 -8.06 -13.26 26.29
CA TRP A 329 -7.77 -13.26 24.84
C TRP A 329 -8.10 -14.61 24.19
N GLU A 330 -7.89 -15.71 24.92
CA GLU A 330 -8.25 -17.06 24.47
C GLU A 330 -9.77 -17.26 24.34
N ALA A 331 -10.54 -16.88 25.36
CA ALA A 331 -12.00 -16.96 25.31
C ALA A 331 -12.57 -16.07 24.18
N PHE A 332 -12.05 -14.85 24.01
CA PHE A 332 -12.40 -13.96 22.92
C PHE A 332 -12.09 -14.57 21.54
N CYS A 333 -10.89 -15.12 21.34
CA CYS A 333 -10.55 -15.79 20.09
C CYS A 333 -11.46 -17.00 19.81
N GLN A 334 -11.78 -17.81 20.82
CA GLN A 334 -12.67 -18.96 20.70
C GLN A 334 -14.13 -18.54 20.44
N SER A 335 -14.59 -17.38 20.94
CA SER A 335 -15.95 -16.88 20.73
C SER A 335 -16.16 -16.18 19.37
N LYS A 336 -15.09 -15.69 18.72
CA LYS A 336 -15.16 -14.98 17.41
C LYS A 336 -14.66 -15.76 16.19
N LEU A 337 -14.01 -16.91 16.38
CA LEU A 337 -13.35 -17.68 15.31
C LEU A 337 -13.77 -19.16 15.29
N SER A 338 -13.52 -19.84 14.16
CA SER A 338 -13.55 -21.31 14.13
C SER A 338 -12.46 -21.90 15.04
N PRO A 339 -12.61 -23.13 15.58
CA PRO A 339 -11.61 -23.73 16.48
C PRO A 339 -10.19 -23.78 15.89
N LEU A 340 -10.06 -24.07 14.58
CA LEU A 340 -8.76 -24.10 13.89
C LEU A 340 -8.17 -22.68 13.73
N SER A 341 -9.02 -21.70 13.40
CA SER A 341 -8.64 -20.30 13.28
C SER A 341 -8.21 -19.70 14.62
N ALA A 342 -8.94 -20.01 15.70
CA ALA A 342 -8.59 -19.64 17.07
C ALA A 342 -7.24 -20.24 17.47
N GLN A 343 -7.03 -21.54 17.27
CA GLN A 343 -5.76 -22.19 17.59
C GLN A 343 -4.57 -21.61 16.80
N ALA A 344 -4.79 -21.23 15.53
CA ALA A 344 -3.76 -20.59 14.70
C ALA A 344 -3.36 -19.20 15.21
N ILE A 345 -4.33 -18.35 15.59
CA ILE A 345 -4.07 -17.07 16.25
C ILE A 345 -3.36 -17.29 17.58
N LEU A 346 -3.90 -18.16 18.43
CA LEU A 346 -3.38 -18.39 19.78
C LEU A 346 -1.92 -18.83 19.76
N ARG A 347 -1.54 -19.78 18.89
CA ARG A 347 -0.14 -20.22 18.72
C ARG A 347 0.82 -19.09 18.34
N VAL A 348 0.36 -18.09 17.58
CA VAL A 348 1.17 -16.90 17.24
C VAL A 348 1.27 -15.96 18.44
N THR A 349 0.17 -15.77 19.18
CA THR A 349 0.07 -14.81 20.29
C THR A 349 0.57 -15.32 21.66
N THR A 350 0.83 -16.62 21.82
CA THR A 350 1.39 -17.20 23.04
C THR A 350 2.91 -17.36 23.00
N THR A 351 3.48 -17.68 21.82
CA THR A 351 4.92 -17.95 21.65
C THR A 351 5.82 -16.74 21.94
N THR A 352 5.28 -15.52 21.89
CA THR A 352 5.98 -14.29 22.29
C THR A 352 6.16 -14.13 23.80
N LYS A 353 5.37 -14.82 24.65
CA LYS A 353 5.54 -14.76 26.12
C LYS A 353 6.73 -15.60 26.62
N GLU A 354 7.22 -16.57 25.83
CA GLU A 354 8.36 -17.42 26.18
C GLU A 354 9.71 -16.88 25.66
N GLY A 355 9.70 -15.99 24.66
CA GLY A 355 10.90 -15.53 23.94
C GLY A 355 11.83 -14.54 24.69
N VAL A 356 11.47 -14.10 25.90
CA VAL A 356 12.23 -13.09 26.68
C VAL A 356 13.06 -13.71 27.82
N ALA A 357 12.91 -15.02 28.08
CA ALA A 357 13.41 -15.67 29.30
C ALA A 357 14.55 -16.71 29.10
N VAL A 358 15.36 -16.60 28.04
CA VAL A 358 16.60 -17.39 27.90
C VAL A 358 17.72 -16.51 27.35
N GLY A 359 18.72 -16.16 28.18
CA GLY A 359 19.76 -15.22 27.73
C GLY A 359 21.02 -15.00 28.57
N VAL A 360 21.08 -15.34 29.87
CA VAL A 360 22.34 -15.26 30.64
C VAL A 360 22.47 -16.38 31.68
N THR A 361 23.22 -17.42 31.34
CA THR A 361 23.95 -18.25 32.31
C THR A 361 25.38 -18.46 31.81
N SER A 362 26.27 -17.54 32.16
CA SER A 362 27.69 -17.62 31.85
C SER A 362 28.37 -18.68 32.73
N THR A 363 28.88 -19.75 32.12
CA THR A 363 29.76 -20.72 32.80
C THR A 363 31.16 -20.13 32.96
N PRO A 364 31.80 -20.25 34.14
CA PRO A 364 33.19 -19.82 34.32
C PRO A 364 34.15 -20.83 33.67
N LYS A 365 35.15 -20.34 32.94
CA LYS A 365 36.27 -21.16 32.46
C LYS A 365 37.28 -21.37 33.57
N GLU A 366 37.61 -22.64 33.85
CA GLU A 366 38.82 -22.98 34.61
C GLU A 366 40.07 -22.62 33.80
N GLY A 367 41.06 -22.02 34.47
CA GLY A 367 42.37 -21.72 33.88
C GLY A 367 43.35 -22.86 34.13
N VAL A 368 43.88 -23.46 33.06
CA VAL A 368 44.98 -24.43 33.14
C VAL A 368 46.32 -23.69 33.18
N THR A 369 47.05 -23.85 34.27
CA THR A 369 48.44 -23.43 34.40
C THR A 369 49.36 -24.39 33.64
N VAL A 370 50.21 -23.85 32.75
CA VAL A 370 51.36 -24.57 32.18
C VAL A 370 52.63 -23.94 32.72
N GLY A 371 53.52 -24.75 33.29
CA GLY A 371 54.85 -24.34 33.72
C GLY A 371 55.88 -25.38 33.29
N CYS A 372 56.70 -24.99 32.31
CA CYS A 372 58.12 -25.36 32.07
C CYS A 372 58.56 -24.73 30.75
#